data_AF-A0A535V3K5-F1
#
_entry.id   AF-A0A535V3K5-F1
#
_cell.length_a   1.000
_cell.length_b   1.000
_cell.length_c   1.000
_cell.angle_alpha   90.00
_cell.angle_beta   90.00
_cell.angle_gamma   90.00
#
_symmetry.space_group_name_H-M   'P 1'
#
loop_
_entity.id
_entity.type
_entity.pdbx_description
1 polymer ?
#
loop_
_entity_poly.entity_id
_entity_poly.type
_entity_poly.pdbx_seq_one_letter_code
_entity_poly.pdbx_strand_id
1 'polypeptide(L)'
;MDRREREILLRIVDELRPGLGDDPRTRLHAYDDPHLDEEYQRYSRPEVEQVRAADIDAVRAALSGSDDRFRLSEEEALTWVRALNHLRLVAGARLGIDDDGWEERSDASMLEREEYAMLVTLGWVQENVVAALGS
;
A
#
# COMPACT_ATOMS: atom_id res chain seq x y z
N MET A 1 -17.05 6.63 0.80
CA MET A 1 -16.19 7.02 1.92
C MET A 1 -16.69 8.35 2.46
N ASP A 2 -16.98 8.43 3.75
CA ASP A 2 -17.31 9.69 4.42
C ASP A 2 -16.05 10.46 4.87
N ARG A 3 -16.25 11.66 5.43
CA ARG A 3 -15.15 12.52 5.87
C ARG A 3 -14.27 11.88 6.94
N ARG A 4 -14.87 11.17 7.91
CA ARG A 4 -14.14 10.56 9.03
C ARG A 4 -13.30 9.39 8.54
N GLU A 5 -13.88 8.53 7.71
CA GLU A 5 -13.16 7.42 7.08
C GLU A 5 -11.97 7.93 6.26
N ARG A 6 -12.16 9.03 5.53
CA ARG A 6 -11.10 9.69 4.76
C ARG A 6 -9.98 10.25 5.63
N GLU A 7 -10.31 10.91 6.73
CA GLU A 7 -9.32 11.43 7.69
C GLU A 7 -8.53 10.30 8.35
N ILE A 8 -9.17 9.17 8.65
CA ILE A 8 -8.50 7.96 9.15
C ILE A 8 -7.54 7.42 8.09
N LEU A 9 -8.00 7.23 6.85
CA LEU A 9 -7.18 6.69 5.78
C LEU A 9 -6.00 7.60 5.46
N LEU A 10 -6.18 8.93 5.45
CA LEU A 10 -5.11 9.90 5.26
C LEU A 10 -4.02 9.78 6.33
N ARG A 11 -4.43 9.62 7.61
CA ARG A 11 -3.47 9.41 8.71
C ARG A 11 -2.68 8.12 8.54
N ILE A 12 -3.34 7.02 8.15
CA ILE A 12 -2.68 5.74 7.87
C ILE A 12 -1.64 5.91 6.74
N VAL A 13 -2.02 6.59 5.64
CA VAL A 13 -1.10 6.90 4.54
C VAL A 13 0.12 7.69 5.02
N ASP A 14 -0.11 8.75 5.80
CA ASP A 14 0.96 9.61 6.32
C ASP A 14 1.91 8.88 7.28
N GLU A 15 1.39 7.92 8.05
CA GLU A 15 2.17 7.14 9.01
C GLU A 15 3.03 6.03 8.36
N LEU A 16 2.51 5.41 7.30
CA LEU A 16 3.19 4.29 6.63
C LEU A 16 4.14 4.77 5.53
N ARG A 17 3.88 5.91 4.88
CA ARG A 17 4.71 6.45 3.80
C ARG A 17 6.22 6.52 4.12
N PRO A 18 6.66 6.89 5.35
CA PRO A 18 8.10 6.93 5.66
C PRO A 18 8.80 5.56 5.57
N GLY A 19 8.07 4.45 5.65
CA GLY A 19 8.63 3.09 5.54
C GLY A 19 8.67 2.53 4.11
N LEU A 20 8.31 3.32 3.11
CA LEU A 20 8.34 2.86 1.71
C LEU A 20 9.77 2.68 1.23
N GLY A 21 10.05 1.53 0.61
CA GLY A 21 11.37 1.23 0.05
C GLY A 21 12.37 0.64 1.06
N ASP A 22 12.09 0.75 2.36
CA ASP A 22 12.91 0.19 3.44
C ASP A 22 12.90 -1.34 3.42
N ASP A 23 11.74 -1.95 3.14
CA ASP A 23 11.60 -3.39 3.10
C ASP A 23 11.97 -3.95 1.70
N PRO A 24 12.95 -4.86 1.60
CA PRO A 24 13.27 -5.59 0.38
C PRO A 24 12.08 -6.27 -0.30
N ARG A 25 11.08 -6.72 0.46
CA ARG A 25 9.82 -7.34 -0.01
C ARG A 25 8.94 -6.38 -0.80
N THR A 26 9.16 -5.07 -0.65
CA THR A 26 8.46 -4.07 -1.45
C THR A 26 9.07 -3.90 -2.85
N ARG A 27 10.12 -4.65 -3.19
CA ARG A 27 10.80 -4.56 -4.49
C ARG A 27 10.21 -5.58 -5.47
N LEU A 28 10.15 -5.20 -6.73
CA LEU A 28 9.75 -6.09 -7.82
C LEU A 28 10.89 -7.07 -8.09
N HIS A 29 10.67 -8.38 -8.01
CA HIS A 29 11.64 -9.38 -8.48
C HIS A 29 11.38 -9.68 -9.96
N ALA A 30 12.35 -9.37 -10.82
CA ALA A 30 12.21 -9.52 -12.27
C ALA A 30 12.87 -10.79 -12.80
N TYR A 31 13.89 -11.29 -12.10
CA TYR A 31 14.65 -12.47 -12.51
C TYR A 31 14.91 -13.40 -11.32
N ASP A 32 14.89 -14.72 -11.57
CA ASP A 32 15.27 -15.72 -10.56
C ASP A 32 16.79 -15.78 -10.32
N ASP A 33 17.59 -15.37 -11.31
CA ASP A 33 19.04 -15.29 -11.18
C ASP A 33 19.43 -14.07 -10.32
N PRO A 34 20.12 -14.25 -9.18
CA PRO A 34 20.40 -13.14 -8.26
C PRO A 34 21.27 -12.04 -8.87
N HIS A 35 22.21 -12.37 -9.76
CA HIS A 35 23.07 -11.38 -10.38
C HIS A 35 22.31 -10.54 -11.41
N LEU A 36 21.44 -11.18 -12.21
CA LEU A 36 20.59 -10.48 -13.16
C LEU A 36 19.52 -9.63 -12.46
N ASP A 37 18.92 -10.12 -11.36
CA ASP A 37 17.99 -9.33 -10.57
C ASP A 37 18.70 -8.14 -9.94
N GLU A 38 19.90 -8.30 -9.37
CA GLU A 38 20.69 -7.18 -8.82
C GLU A 38 21.01 -6.09 -9.85
N GLU A 39 21.40 -6.48 -11.08
CA GLU A 39 21.61 -5.51 -12.17
C GLU A 39 20.30 -4.82 -12.56
N TYR A 40 19.21 -5.57 -12.74
CA TYR A 40 17.89 -5.02 -13.02
C TYR A 40 17.45 -4.02 -11.96
N GLN A 41 17.59 -4.39 -10.68
CA GLN A 41 17.32 -3.54 -9.55
C GLN A 41 18.15 -2.25 -9.63
N ARG A 42 19.46 -2.36 -9.90
CA ARG A 42 20.34 -1.18 -9.97
C ARG A 42 19.87 -0.16 -11.01
N TYR A 43 19.40 -0.61 -12.16
CA TYR A 43 18.92 0.27 -13.23
C TYR A 43 17.49 0.77 -13.00
N SER A 44 16.59 -0.08 -12.50
CA SER A 44 15.15 0.21 -12.44
C SER A 44 14.71 0.87 -11.13
N ARG A 45 15.48 0.71 -10.04
CA ARG A 45 15.14 1.25 -8.71
C ARG A 45 14.75 2.73 -8.73
N PRO A 46 15.51 3.65 -9.35
CA PRO A 46 15.17 5.07 -9.29
C PRO A 46 13.79 5.38 -9.87
N GLU A 47 13.43 4.73 -10.98
CA GLU A 47 12.15 4.90 -11.65
C GLU A 47 11.01 4.26 -10.83
N VAL A 48 11.21 3.05 -10.31
CA VAL A 48 10.22 2.36 -9.46
C VAL A 48 9.91 3.15 -8.18
N GLU A 49 10.94 3.69 -7.52
CA GLU A 49 10.74 4.52 -6.33
C GLU A 49 10.04 5.85 -6.67
N GLN A 50 10.34 6.44 -7.82
CA GLN A 50 9.66 7.66 -8.28
C GLN A 50 8.17 7.41 -8.57
N VAL A 51 7.84 6.33 -9.28
CA VAL A 51 6.45 5.97 -9.59
C VAL A 51 5.68 5.67 -8.30
N ARG A 52 6.28 4.90 -7.38
CA ARG A 52 5.69 4.63 -6.06
C ARG A 52 5.39 5.91 -5.28
N ALA A 53 6.34 6.84 -5.23
CA ALA A 53 6.14 8.11 -4.55
C ALA A 53 5.00 8.91 -5.18
N ALA A 54 4.93 8.95 -6.51
CA ALA A 54 3.86 9.62 -7.25
C ALA A 54 2.48 8.99 -6.99
N ASP A 55 2.37 7.67 -6.99
CA ASP A 55 1.13 6.94 -6.69
C ASP A 55 0.62 7.29 -5.27
N ILE A 56 1.53 7.33 -4.29
CA ILE A 56 1.20 7.66 -2.89
C ILE A 56 0.78 9.13 -2.75
N ASP A 57 1.49 10.05 -3.40
CA ASP A 57 1.16 11.47 -3.37
C ASP A 57 -0.20 11.74 -4.05
N ALA A 58 -0.54 11.03 -5.12
CA ALA A 58 -1.85 11.13 -5.77
C ALA A 58 -2.99 10.68 -4.85
N VAL A 59 -2.86 9.53 -4.17
CA VAL A 59 -3.83 9.07 -3.17
C VAL A 59 -3.97 10.08 -2.03
N ARG A 60 -2.85 10.56 -1.50
CA ARG A 60 -2.82 11.55 -0.42
C ARG A 60 -3.50 12.85 -0.84
N ALA A 61 -3.24 13.35 -2.05
CA ALA A 61 -3.86 14.55 -2.58
C ALA A 61 -5.38 14.41 -2.64
N ALA A 62 -5.89 13.31 -3.19
CA ALA A 62 -7.32 13.00 -3.25
C ALA A 62 -7.96 12.92 -1.85
N LEU A 63 -7.28 12.28 -0.90
CA LEU A 63 -7.73 12.20 0.50
C LEU A 63 -7.74 13.56 1.22
N SER A 64 -6.82 14.46 0.87
CA SER A 64 -6.68 15.77 1.53
C SER A 64 -7.62 16.87 1.00
N GLY A 65 -8.38 16.60 -0.07
CA GLY A 65 -9.27 17.59 -0.70
C GLY A 65 -10.36 18.17 0.22
N SER A 66 -11.07 19.19 -0.23
CA SER A 66 -12.22 19.73 0.52
C SER A 66 -13.52 18.98 0.29
N ASP A 67 -13.60 18.16 -0.76
CA ASP A 67 -14.83 17.51 -1.18
C ASP A 67 -15.11 16.28 -0.32
N ASP A 68 -16.36 16.17 0.17
CA ASP A 68 -16.81 15.02 0.96
C ASP A 68 -16.86 13.72 0.12
N ARG A 69 -16.86 13.83 -1.21
CA ARG A 69 -16.82 12.72 -2.15
C ARG A 69 -16.01 13.10 -3.39
N PHE A 70 -15.17 12.19 -3.85
CA PHE A 70 -14.50 12.28 -5.16
C PHE A 70 -14.82 11.02 -5.97
N ARG A 71 -14.70 11.13 -7.30
CA ARG A 71 -14.77 10.00 -8.21
C ARG A 71 -13.38 9.71 -8.73
N LEU A 72 -13.07 8.45 -8.89
CA LEU A 72 -11.85 7.99 -9.52
C LEU A 72 -12.19 7.56 -10.95
N SER A 73 -11.40 8.02 -11.90
CA SER A 73 -11.27 7.37 -13.20
C SER A 73 -10.64 5.97 -13.04
N GLU A 74 -10.70 5.17 -14.09
CA GLU A 74 -10.10 3.82 -14.09
C GLU A 74 -8.58 3.86 -13.81
N GLU A 75 -7.87 4.81 -14.41
CA GLU A 75 -6.44 5.02 -14.20
C GLU A 75 -6.12 5.44 -12.76
N GLU A 76 -6.93 6.33 -12.18
CA GLU A 76 -6.79 6.73 -10.78
C GLU A 76 -7.11 5.57 -9.84
N ALA A 77 -8.12 4.75 -10.14
CA ALA A 77 -8.43 3.56 -9.34
C ALA A 77 -7.29 2.54 -9.38
N LEU A 78 -6.65 2.30 -10.53
CA LEU A 78 -5.46 1.45 -10.62
C LEU A 78 -4.29 2.03 -9.81
N THR A 79 -4.12 3.35 -9.84
CA THR A 79 -3.13 4.07 -9.02
C THR A 79 -3.38 3.86 -7.53
N TRP A 80 -4.64 3.92 -7.10
CA TRP A 80 -5.04 3.61 -5.73
C TRP A 80 -4.73 2.17 -5.34
N VAL A 81 -5.00 1.18 -6.21
CA VAL A 81 -4.69 -0.23 -5.93
C VAL A 81 -3.19 -0.42 -5.70
N ARG A 82 -2.32 0.15 -6.55
CA ARG A 82 -0.86 0.06 -6.39
C ARG A 82 -0.38 0.72 -5.09
N ALA A 83 -0.84 1.94 -4.83
CA ALA A 83 -0.50 2.70 -3.63
C ALA A 83 -0.90 1.96 -2.34
N LEU A 84 -2.13 1.46 -2.27
CA LEU A 84 -2.63 0.70 -1.11
C LEU A 84 -1.84 -0.59 -0.91
N ASN A 85 -1.48 -1.29 -1.98
CA ASN A 85 -0.64 -2.47 -1.90
C ASN A 85 0.74 -2.16 -1.28
N HIS A 86 1.40 -1.08 -1.70
CA HIS A 86 2.67 -0.67 -1.11
C HIS A 86 2.57 -0.36 0.38
N LEU A 87 1.49 0.31 0.80
CA LEU A 87 1.26 0.62 2.22
C LEU A 87 0.95 -0.64 3.04
N ARG A 88 0.22 -1.61 2.48
CA ARG A 88 -0.02 -2.91 3.12
C ARG A 88 1.27 -3.67 3.36
N LEU A 89 2.20 -3.66 2.40
CA LEU A 89 3.51 -4.28 2.57
C LEU A 89 4.29 -3.63 3.72
N VAL A 90 4.24 -2.30 3.86
CA VAL A 90 4.87 -1.60 5.00
C VAL A 90 4.22 -1.98 6.33
N ALA A 91 2.88 -2.03 6.40
CA ALA A 91 2.17 -2.42 7.61
C ALA A 91 2.48 -3.88 7.99
N GLY A 92 2.46 -4.80 7.02
CA GLY A 92 2.81 -6.21 7.21
C GLY A 92 4.26 -6.39 7.67
N ALA A 93 5.20 -5.65 7.08
CA ALA A 93 6.60 -5.65 7.49
C ALA A 93 6.78 -5.25 8.96
N ARG A 94 6.09 -4.18 9.40
CA ARG A 94 6.10 -3.75 10.82
C ARG A 94 5.51 -4.81 11.74
N LEU A 95 4.53 -5.58 11.26
CA LEU A 95 3.94 -6.70 11.97
C LEU A 95 4.83 -7.96 12.01
N GLY A 96 5.92 -7.99 11.24
CA GLY A 96 6.77 -9.17 11.11
C GLY A 96 6.15 -10.26 10.22
N ILE A 97 5.20 -9.91 9.37
CA ILE A 97 4.58 -10.83 8.40
C ILE A 97 5.53 -10.98 7.21
N ASP A 98 5.91 -12.22 6.89
CA ASP A 98 6.86 -12.54 5.82
C ASP A 98 6.36 -13.57 4.79
N ASP A 99 5.21 -14.17 5.05
CA ASP A 99 4.63 -15.24 4.23
C ASP A 99 3.09 -15.22 4.21
N ASP A 100 2.54 -15.85 3.17
CA ASP A 100 1.10 -16.02 3.02
C ASP A 100 0.51 -16.87 4.16
N GLY A 101 -0.82 -16.81 4.33
CA GLY A 101 -1.49 -17.53 5.43
C GLY A 101 -1.17 -16.99 6.82
N TRP A 102 -0.59 -15.79 6.92
CA TRP A 102 -0.33 -15.10 8.19
C TRP A 102 -1.60 -14.87 9.01
N GLU A 103 -2.75 -14.74 8.35
CA GLU A 103 -4.06 -14.59 8.98
C GLU A 103 -4.40 -15.78 9.89
N GLU A 104 -4.11 -17.01 9.45
CA GLU A 104 -4.33 -18.24 10.21
C GLU A 104 -3.38 -18.37 11.42
N ARG A 105 -2.25 -17.68 11.37
CA ARG A 105 -1.21 -17.67 12.41
C ARG A 105 -1.28 -16.44 13.32
N SER A 106 -2.19 -15.51 13.06
CA SER A 106 -2.35 -14.31 13.87
C SER A 106 -2.83 -14.67 15.28
N ASP A 107 -2.19 -14.08 16.29
CA ASP A 107 -2.53 -14.26 17.70
C ASP A 107 -3.10 -12.98 18.32
N ALA A 108 -3.59 -13.07 19.56
CA ALA A 108 -4.18 -11.93 20.26
C ALA A 108 -3.21 -10.74 20.36
N SER A 109 -1.91 -10.99 20.49
CA SER A 109 -0.90 -9.92 20.61
C SER A 109 -0.74 -9.14 19.31
N MET A 110 -0.81 -9.83 18.15
CA MET A 110 -0.79 -9.18 16.84
C MET A 110 -2.07 -8.36 16.60
N LEU A 111 -3.24 -8.89 17.00
CA LEU A 111 -4.52 -8.20 16.82
C LEU A 111 -4.63 -6.89 17.60
N GLU A 112 -3.92 -6.78 18.72
CA GLU A 112 -3.88 -5.57 19.56
C GLU A 112 -2.96 -4.47 18.99
N ARG A 113 -2.14 -4.79 17.98
CA ARG A 113 -1.22 -3.83 17.37
C ARG A 113 -1.94 -2.88 16.42
N GLU A 114 -1.53 -1.61 16.44
CA GLU A 114 -2.10 -0.59 15.57
C GLU A 114 -1.89 -0.92 14.08
N GLU A 115 -0.73 -1.48 13.74
CA GLU A 115 -0.41 -1.83 12.35
C GLU A 115 -1.33 -2.94 11.79
N TYR A 116 -1.91 -3.79 12.64
CA TYR A 116 -2.91 -4.78 12.23
C TYR A 116 -4.19 -4.10 11.77
N ALA A 117 -4.69 -3.14 12.56
CA ALA A 117 -5.85 -2.35 12.18
C ALA A 117 -5.61 -1.56 10.88
N MET A 118 -4.41 -1.02 10.69
CA MET A 118 -4.01 -0.37 9.44
C MET A 118 -4.02 -1.34 8.26
N LEU A 119 -3.40 -2.51 8.41
CA LEU A 119 -3.31 -3.53 7.37
C LEU A 119 -4.71 -3.98 6.91
N VAL A 120 -5.61 -4.28 7.85
CA VAL A 120 -7.00 -4.66 7.56
C VAL A 120 -7.77 -3.52 6.90
N THR A 121 -7.62 -2.28 7.40
CA THR A 121 -8.28 -1.11 6.81
C THR A 121 -7.87 -0.90 5.35
N LEU A 122 -6.56 -0.95 5.07
CA LEU A 122 -6.03 -0.80 3.71
C LEU A 122 -6.51 -1.93 2.80
N GLY A 123 -6.56 -3.16 3.31
CA GLY A 123 -7.08 -4.32 2.59
C GLY A 123 -8.53 -4.13 2.18
N TRP A 124 -9.39 -3.76 3.13
CA TRP A 124 -10.80 -3.48 2.87
C TRP A 124 -10.99 -2.35 1.84
N VAL A 125 -10.25 -1.25 1.95
CA VAL A 125 -10.34 -0.16 0.96
C VAL A 125 -9.91 -0.64 -0.43
N GLN A 126 -8.82 -1.39 -0.53
CA GLN A 126 -8.31 -1.91 -1.80
C GLN A 126 -9.32 -2.86 -2.47
N GLU A 127 -9.94 -3.76 -1.69
CA GLU A 127 -10.99 -4.65 -2.18
C GLU A 127 -12.17 -3.88 -2.77
N ASN A 128 -12.60 -2.79 -2.10
CA ASN A 128 -13.69 -1.95 -2.61
C ASN A 128 -13.30 -1.24 -3.92
N VAL A 129 -12.06 -0.76 -4.06
CA VAL A 129 -11.58 -0.14 -5.30
C VAL A 129 -11.52 -1.15 -6.44
N VAL A 130 -10.99 -2.36 -6.18
CA VAL A 130 -10.92 -3.45 -7.17
C VAL A 130 -12.32 -3.90 -7.59
N ALA A 131 -13.24 -4.06 -6.64
CA ALA A 131 -14.62 -4.43 -6.93
C ALA A 131 -15.32 -3.40 -7.82
N ALA A 132 -15.04 -2.11 -7.61
CA ALA A 132 -15.59 -1.02 -8.43
C ALA A 132 -14.99 -0.96 -9.85
N LEU A 133 -13.78 -1.50 -10.06
CA LEU A 133 -13.16 -1.62 -11.39
C LEU A 133 -13.75 -2.80 -12.21
N GLY A 134 -14.17 -3.86 -11.52
CA GLY A 134 -14.73 -5.06 -12.13
C GLY A 134 -16.24 -5.01 -12.40
N SER A 135 -16.91 -3.92 -12.02
CA SER A 135 -18.36 -3.71 -12.14
C SER A 135 -18.74 -2.84 -13.33
#